data_AF-A0A9D7N6A7-F1
#
_entry.id   AF-A0A9D7N6A7-F1
#
_cell.length_a   1.000
_cell.length_b   1.000
_cell.length_c   1.000
_cell.angle_alpha   90.00
_cell.angle_beta   90.00
_cell.angle_gamma   90.00
#
_symmetry.space_group_name_H-M   'P 1'
#
loop_
_entity.id
_entity.type
_entity.pdbx_description
1 polymer ?
#
loop_
_entity_poly.entity_id
_entity_poly.type
_entity_poly.pdbx_seq_one_letter_code
_entity_poly.pdbx_strand_id
1 'polypeptide(L)'
;MPQLWCARLRRRGALFSPALAPLARFAPALAALALGVACRSTDPALYDSERRLLVERERASYRLAVAPFVFESGVERASAERPLALRSDEAALTGQLRHELEQLGAAAEVLEVRTRAFRDVPRDAADLLLVPTLRSASFELRGAIGGAGLEFLAWYTTWIGGHFVEDYDYLADLRVGAELVRVEDGTVLERFEYSSADEGPMSLSFYDRNEAFEAGFFTTLVLPPFLTADDAEVLVDSLTQRAVQRIAARVKRGLVDELPEKEYADLARVEWLEPASGTRIESDRVAVRFSIRSKRRINEVLLFVDDAIEPSFTVPSRDLADAYRGGVFSLRWATELALDPERGRHRVRLDIVDADGRTTRRSVVLER
;
A
#
# COMPACT_ATOMS: atom_id res chain seq x y z
N MET A 1 -18.89 0.83 0.53
CA MET A 1 -19.39 1.30 1.86
C MET A 1 -19.95 0.15 2.72
N PRO A 2 -19.11 -0.65 3.41
CA PRO A 2 -19.57 -1.67 4.37
C PRO A 2 -19.58 -1.19 5.85
N GLN A 3 -18.90 -0.08 6.15
CA GLN A 3 -18.61 0.34 7.53
C GLN A 3 -19.81 0.99 8.26
N LEU A 4 -20.75 1.58 7.53
CA LEU A 4 -21.99 2.17 8.11
C LEU A 4 -23.00 1.11 8.58
N TRP A 5 -22.85 -0.15 8.14
CA TRP A 5 -23.71 -1.25 8.57
C TRP A 5 -23.36 -1.75 9.98
N CYS A 6 -22.06 -1.86 10.31
CA CYS A 6 -21.60 -2.33 11.63
C CYS A 6 -21.95 -1.37 12.77
N ALA A 7 -21.93 -0.05 12.53
CA ALA A 7 -22.30 0.95 13.53
C ALA A 7 -23.81 0.97 13.85
N ARG A 8 -24.67 0.63 12.87
CA ARG A 8 -26.13 0.54 13.07
C ARG A 8 -26.56 -0.74 13.79
N LEU A 9 -25.84 -1.84 13.62
CA LEU A 9 -26.11 -3.10 14.33
C LEU A 9 -25.80 -3.01 15.82
N ARG A 10 -24.72 -2.31 16.23
CA ARG A 10 -24.40 -2.10 17.65
C ARG A 10 -25.45 -1.29 18.42
N ARG A 11 -26.22 -0.41 17.77
CA ARG A 11 -27.29 0.38 18.41
C ARG A 11 -28.64 -0.34 18.50
N ARG A 12 -28.83 -1.48 17.82
CA ARG A 12 -30.10 -2.25 17.83
C ARG A 12 -30.03 -3.57 18.62
N GLY A 13 -28.88 -3.90 19.22
CA GLY A 13 -28.68 -5.14 19.99
C GLY A 13 -29.42 -5.25 21.32
N ALA A 14 -30.20 -4.24 21.72
CA ALA A 14 -31.03 -4.29 22.92
C ALA A 14 -32.50 -4.28 22.51
N LEU A 15 -33.03 -5.45 22.11
CA LEU A 15 -34.47 -5.83 22.12
C LEU A 15 -34.60 -7.22 21.45
N PHE A 16 -34.14 -8.28 22.12
CA PHE A 16 -34.49 -9.65 21.70
C PHE A 16 -35.75 -10.09 22.43
N SER A 17 -36.82 -10.27 21.65
CA SER A 17 -38.11 -10.82 22.07
C SER A 17 -37.96 -12.31 22.48
N PRO A 18 -38.70 -12.80 23.50
CA PRO A 18 -38.60 -14.19 23.98
C PRO A 18 -38.96 -15.27 22.95
N ALA A 19 -39.52 -14.89 21.79
CA ALA A 19 -39.81 -15.80 20.68
C ALA A 19 -38.55 -16.29 19.91
N LEU A 20 -37.37 -15.69 20.13
CA LEU A 20 -36.12 -16.02 19.43
C LEU A 20 -35.13 -16.87 20.25
N ALA A 21 -35.55 -17.36 21.44
CA ALA A 21 -34.73 -18.20 22.30
C ALA A 21 -34.09 -19.45 21.64
N PRO A 22 -34.73 -20.16 20.69
CA PRO A 22 -34.07 -21.31 20.04
C PRO A 22 -32.99 -20.89 19.01
N LEU A 23 -33.03 -19.66 18.49
CA LEU A 23 -32.00 -19.11 17.60
C LEU A 23 -30.82 -18.50 18.35
N ALA A 24 -30.98 -18.18 19.64
CA ALA A 24 -29.90 -17.69 20.50
C ALA A 24 -28.75 -18.73 20.68
N ARG A 25 -29.02 -20.02 20.45
CA ARG A 25 -27.98 -21.07 20.44
C ARG A 25 -27.08 -21.02 19.21
N PHE A 26 -27.56 -20.44 18.12
CA PHE A 26 -26.79 -20.18 16.90
C PHE A 26 -26.28 -18.75 16.81
N ALA A 27 -26.67 -17.87 17.73
CA ALA A 27 -26.17 -16.49 17.80
C ALA A 27 -24.64 -16.41 17.95
N PRO A 28 -23.93 -17.29 18.70
CA PRO A 28 -22.47 -17.31 18.70
C PRO A 28 -21.88 -17.72 17.36
N ALA A 29 -22.51 -18.67 16.65
CA ALA A 29 -22.06 -19.14 15.35
C ALA A 29 -22.32 -18.12 14.23
N LEU A 30 -23.46 -17.43 14.26
CA LEU A 30 -23.79 -16.31 13.37
C LEU A 30 -22.97 -15.06 13.71
N ALA A 31 -22.67 -14.81 14.98
CA ALA A 31 -21.74 -13.77 15.40
C ALA A 31 -20.30 -14.13 15.00
N ALA A 32 -19.88 -15.39 15.07
CA ALA A 32 -18.59 -15.88 14.61
C ALA A 32 -18.47 -15.88 13.08
N LEU A 33 -19.56 -16.14 12.34
CA LEU A 33 -19.62 -15.95 10.90
C LEU A 33 -19.56 -14.46 10.53
N ALA A 34 -20.31 -13.61 11.24
CA ALA A 34 -20.29 -12.16 11.01
C ALA A 34 -18.97 -11.49 11.48
N LEU A 35 -18.31 -12.04 12.49
CA LEU A 35 -16.97 -11.66 12.94
C LEU A 35 -15.90 -12.22 11.99
N GLY A 36 -16.07 -13.45 11.50
CA GLY A 36 -15.18 -14.11 10.54
C GLY A 36 -15.20 -13.47 9.15
N VAL A 37 -16.37 -12.99 8.70
CA VAL A 37 -16.52 -12.16 7.49
C VAL A 37 -15.99 -10.72 7.71
N ALA A 38 -15.80 -10.31 8.96
CA ALA A 38 -15.23 -9.01 9.32
C ALA A 38 -13.73 -9.04 9.63
N CYS A 39 -13.07 -10.20 9.62
CA CYS A 39 -11.63 -10.33 9.80
C CYS A 39 -10.91 -9.91 8.52
N ARG A 40 -10.75 -8.59 8.36
CA ARG A 40 -9.66 -8.03 7.56
C ARG A 40 -8.34 -8.66 8.05
N SER A 41 -7.38 -8.80 7.13
CA SER A 41 -5.99 -9.18 7.41
C SER A 41 -5.53 -8.67 8.80
N THR A 42 -5.24 -9.60 9.71
CA THR A 42 -4.70 -9.33 11.05
C THR A 42 -3.21 -8.99 11.03
N ASP A 43 -2.65 -8.79 9.83
CA ASP A 43 -1.23 -8.59 9.64
C ASP A 43 -0.79 -7.25 10.25
N PRO A 44 0.04 -7.25 11.30
CA PRO A 44 0.46 -6.01 11.96
C PRO A 44 1.16 -5.05 10.99
N ALA A 45 1.73 -5.55 9.88
CA ALA A 45 2.35 -4.74 8.84
C ALA A 45 1.39 -3.73 8.19
N LEU A 46 0.09 -4.01 8.19
CA LEU A 46 -0.93 -3.17 7.55
C LEU A 46 -1.49 -2.08 8.48
N TYR A 47 -0.94 -1.97 9.69
CA TYR A 47 -1.32 -1.00 10.69
C TYR A 47 -0.20 0.00 10.96
N ASP A 48 -0.56 1.21 11.35
CA ASP A 48 0.39 2.17 11.90
C ASP A 48 0.66 1.94 13.40
N SER A 49 1.52 2.77 13.98
CA SER A 49 1.85 2.73 15.42
C SER A 49 0.66 3.01 16.33
N GLU A 50 -0.41 3.64 15.83
CA GLU A 50 -1.68 3.87 16.54
C GLU A 50 -2.70 2.75 16.32
N ARG A 51 -2.32 1.68 15.61
CA ARG A 51 -3.20 0.55 15.21
C ARG A 51 -4.34 0.96 14.29
N ARG A 52 -4.18 2.02 13.51
CA ARG A 52 -5.09 2.34 12.40
C ARG A 52 -4.61 1.64 11.14
N LEU A 53 -5.55 1.25 10.28
CA LEU A 53 -5.19 0.64 9.02
C LEU A 53 -4.50 1.67 8.12
N LEU A 54 -3.43 1.27 7.45
CA LEU A 54 -2.70 2.18 6.58
C LEU A 54 -3.58 2.77 5.49
N VAL A 55 -4.55 2.03 4.94
CA VAL A 55 -5.51 2.55 3.93
C VAL A 55 -6.35 3.74 4.44
N GLU A 56 -6.53 3.86 5.76
CA GLU A 56 -7.28 4.97 6.38
C GLU A 56 -6.42 6.23 6.54
N ARG A 57 -5.10 6.12 6.35
CA ARG A 57 -4.20 7.26 6.33
C ARG A 57 -4.22 7.96 4.97
N GLU A 58 -4.01 9.27 5.02
CA GLU A 58 -3.90 10.12 3.83
C GLU A 58 -2.86 9.58 2.84
N ARG A 59 -3.13 9.80 1.55
CA ARG A 59 -2.22 9.43 0.47
C ARG A 59 -1.03 10.37 0.47
N ALA A 60 0.16 9.85 0.20
CA ALA A 60 1.33 10.70 0.03
C ALA A 60 1.18 11.56 -1.23
N SER A 61 1.57 12.83 -1.17
CA SER A 61 1.42 13.81 -2.26
C SER A 61 2.52 13.69 -3.33
N TYR A 62 2.83 12.46 -3.74
CA TYR A 62 3.79 12.13 -4.80
C TYR A 62 3.13 11.31 -5.88
N ARG A 63 3.69 11.35 -7.09
CA ARG A 63 3.45 10.37 -8.15
C ARG A 63 4.58 9.37 -8.18
N LEU A 64 4.24 8.10 -8.06
CA LEU A 64 5.19 7.01 -7.91
C LEU A 64 5.19 6.14 -9.17
N ALA A 65 6.29 6.10 -9.89
CA ALA A 65 6.55 5.08 -10.90
C ALA A 65 7.14 3.84 -10.23
N VAL A 66 6.69 2.65 -10.62
CA VAL A 66 7.20 1.36 -10.16
C VAL A 66 7.94 0.70 -11.32
N ALA A 67 9.24 0.45 -11.13
CA ALA A 67 10.08 -0.22 -12.10
C ALA A 67 9.88 -1.74 -12.10
N PRO A 68 10.34 -2.45 -13.14
CA PRO A 68 10.36 -3.92 -13.15
C PRO A 68 11.25 -4.47 -12.03
N PHE A 69 10.76 -5.46 -11.28
CA PHE A 69 11.54 -6.15 -10.24
C PHE A 69 12.88 -6.63 -10.77
N VAL A 70 13.94 -6.46 -9.97
CA VAL A 70 15.26 -7.05 -10.24
C VAL A 70 15.40 -8.31 -9.41
N PHE A 71 15.81 -9.42 -10.01
CA PHE A 71 16.10 -10.65 -9.28
C PHE A 71 17.61 -10.71 -9.04
N GLU A 72 18.02 -10.74 -7.79
CA GLU A 72 19.42 -10.94 -7.44
C GLU A 72 19.89 -12.35 -7.85
N SER A 73 21.18 -12.48 -8.13
CA SER A 73 21.76 -13.74 -8.57
C SER A 73 21.57 -14.81 -7.49
N GLY A 74 20.95 -15.94 -7.84
CA GLY A 74 20.69 -17.04 -6.90
C GLY A 74 19.27 -17.10 -6.33
N VAL A 75 18.37 -16.17 -6.69
CA VAL A 75 16.94 -16.35 -6.46
C VAL A 75 16.43 -17.46 -7.36
N GLU A 76 16.12 -18.62 -6.77
CA GLU A 76 15.60 -19.77 -7.50
C GLU A 76 14.15 -19.55 -7.92
N ARG A 77 13.87 -19.74 -9.21
CA ARG A 77 12.50 -19.79 -9.73
C ARG A 77 11.99 -21.21 -9.67
N ALA A 78 10.68 -21.37 -9.48
CA ALA A 78 10.05 -22.68 -9.47
C ALA A 78 10.36 -23.48 -10.74
N SER A 79 10.63 -24.77 -10.52
CA SER A 79 10.68 -25.80 -11.54
C SER A 79 9.85 -26.99 -11.06
N ALA A 80 9.54 -27.93 -11.95
CA ALA A 80 8.81 -29.15 -11.58
C ALA A 80 9.50 -29.95 -10.45
N GLU A 81 10.81 -29.77 -10.27
CA GLU A 81 11.61 -30.45 -9.23
C GLU A 81 11.67 -29.67 -7.91
N ARG A 82 11.28 -28.39 -7.89
CA ARG A 82 11.31 -27.50 -6.71
C ARG A 82 10.04 -26.64 -6.65
N PRO A 83 8.92 -27.19 -6.15
CA PRO A 83 7.63 -26.51 -6.16
C PRO A 83 7.53 -25.35 -5.15
N LEU A 84 8.37 -25.33 -4.10
CA LEU A 84 8.38 -24.29 -3.06
C LEU A 84 9.26 -23.07 -3.41
N ALA A 85 9.57 -22.84 -4.68
CA ALA A 85 10.36 -21.69 -5.13
C ALA A 85 9.48 -20.62 -5.79
N LEU A 86 9.98 -19.40 -5.94
CA LEU A 86 9.19 -18.29 -6.45
C LEU A 86 8.72 -18.55 -7.89
N ARG A 87 7.42 -18.46 -8.14
CA ARG A 87 6.83 -18.70 -9.49
C ARG A 87 6.67 -17.43 -10.29
N SER A 88 6.33 -16.34 -9.61
CA SER A 88 6.02 -15.06 -10.25
C SER A 88 7.23 -14.50 -11.00
N ASP A 89 7.00 -14.09 -12.25
CA ASP A 89 7.99 -13.37 -13.03
C ASP A 89 8.07 -11.89 -12.62
N GLU A 90 9.01 -11.16 -13.23
CA GLU A 90 9.22 -9.73 -12.96
C GLU A 90 7.97 -8.90 -13.20
N ALA A 91 7.22 -9.20 -14.27
CA ALA A 91 6.05 -8.44 -14.66
C ALA A 91 4.87 -8.70 -13.71
N ALA A 92 4.65 -9.96 -13.30
CA ALA A 92 3.63 -10.34 -12.34
C ALA A 92 3.87 -9.68 -10.98
N LEU A 93 5.11 -9.73 -10.45
CA LEU A 93 5.44 -9.08 -9.17
C LEU A 93 5.32 -7.56 -9.24
N THR A 94 5.78 -6.94 -10.33
CA THR A 94 5.63 -5.49 -10.52
C THR A 94 4.17 -5.09 -10.59
N GLY A 95 3.34 -5.84 -11.33
CA GLY A 95 1.90 -5.63 -11.42
C GLY A 95 1.18 -5.78 -10.07
N GLN A 96 1.52 -6.81 -9.30
CA GLN A 96 1.00 -7.02 -7.95
C GLN A 96 1.42 -5.90 -7.00
N LEU A 97 2.70 -5.52 -6.96
CA LEU A 97 3.19 -4.45 -6.10
C LEU A 97 2.51 -3.12 -6.43
N ARG A 98 2.38 -2.79 -7.73
CA ARG A 98 1.63 -1.62 -8.17
C ARG A 98 0.20 -1.66 -7.65
N HIS A 99 -0.51 -2.77 -7.86
CA HIS A 99 -1.88 -2.93 -7.42
C HIS A 99 -2.02 -2.71 -5.90
N GLU A 100 -1.14 -3.30 -5.10
CA GLU A 100 -1.18 -3.15 -3.64
C GLU A 100 -0.85 -1.72 -3.18
N LEU A 101 0.08 -1.04 -3.84
CA LEU A 101 0.37 0.38 -3.59
C LEU A 101 -0.83 1.28 -3.93
N GLU A 102 -1.57 0.97 -5.00
CA GLU A 102 -2.81 1.66 -5.36
C GLU A 102 -3.91 1.43 -4.33
N GLN A 103 -4.14 0.17 -3.92
CA GLN A 103 -5.15 -0.19 -2.93
C GLN A 103 -4.89 0.45 -1.57
N LEU A 104 -3.62 0.47 -1.14
CA LEU A 104 -3.22 1.14 0.09
C LEU A 104 -3.27 2.67 -0.04
N GLY A 105 -3.40 3.23 -1.24
CA GLY A 105 -3.29 4.67 -1.47
C GLY A 105 -1.93 5.19 -1.02
N ALA A 106 -0.85 4.52 -1.41
CA ALA A 106 0.52 4.86 -1.02
C ALA A 106 0.97 6.22 -1.59
N ALA A 107 0.46 6.59 -2.76
CA ALA A 107 0.81 7.80 -3.50
C ALA A 107 -0.45 8.46 -4.09
N ALA A 108 -0.32 9.68 -4.60
CA ALA A 108 -1.40 10.38 -5.30
C ALA A 108 -1.77 9.67 -6.61
N GLU A 109 -0.76 9.11 -7.26
CA GLU A 109 -0.88 8.23 -8.42
C GLU A 109 0.26 7.22 -8.40
N VAL A 110 -0.03 5.97 -8.79
CA VAL A 110 0.98 4.93 -8.98
C VAL A 110 0.96 4.53 -10.44
N LEU A 111 2.13 4.43 -11.06
CA LEU A 111 2.31 4.13 -12.47
C LEU A 111 3.26 2.95 -12.63
N GLU A 112 3.01 2.11 -13.62
CA GLU A 112 3.97 1.10 -14.04
C GLU A 112 4.89 1.69 -15.10
N VAL A 113 6.20 1.46 -15.00
CA VAL A 113 7.16 1.79 -16.06
C VAL A 113 7.95 0.56 -16.48
N ARG A 114 8.37 0.52 -17.75
CA ARG A 114 9.14 -0.60 -18.33
C ARG A 114 10.65 -0.44 -18.20
N THR A 115 11.12 0.60 -17.53
CA THR A 115 12.53 0.95 -17.38
C THR A 115 12.89 1.07 -15.91
N ARG A 116 14.16 0.79 -15.60
CA ARG A 116 14.77 1.01 -14.29
C ARG A 116 15.62 2.28 -14.26
N ALA A 117 15.95 2.81 -15.43
CA ALA A 117 16.74 4.02 -15.52
C ALA A 117 15.83 5.23 -15.30
N PHE A 118 16.10 5.99 -14.24
CA PHE A 118 15.33 7.20 -13.93
C PHE A 118 15.29 8.21 -15.10
N ARG A 119 16.33 8.22 -15.95
CA ARG A 119 16.44 9.10 -17.12
C ARG A 119 15.40 8.80 -18.21
N ASP A 120 14.90 7.57 -18.25
CA ASP A 120 13.92 7.12 -19.23
C ASP A 120 12.49 7.28 -18.71
N VAL A 121 12.31 7.62 -17.43
CA VAL A 121 11.01 7.96 -16.85
C VAL A 121 10.71 9.43 -17.17
N PRO A 122 9.61 9.75 -17.88
CA PRO A 122 9.28 11.13 -18.18
C PRO A 122 9.10 11.92 -16.86
N ARG A 123 9.76 13.08 -16.75
CA ARG A 123 9.75 13.92 -15.53
C ARG A 123 8.37 14.48 -15.20
N ASP A 124 7.52 14.58 -16.20
CA ASP A 124 6.11 14.95 -16.12
C ASP A 124 5.20 13.74 -15.83
N ALA A 125 5.71 12.50 -15.87
CA ALA A 125 4.95 11.30 -15.56
C ALA A 125 5.07 10.88 -14.09
N ALA A 126 6.21 11.04 -13.43
CA ALA A 126 6.35 10.66 -12.03
C ALA A 126 7.34 11.56 -11.27
N ASP A 127 7.10 11.73 -9.97
CA ASP A 127 7.99 12.47 -9.07
C ASP A 127 9.11 11.53 -8.57
N LEU A 128 8.75 10.29 -8.30
CA LEU A 128 9.60 9.26 -7.70
C LEU A 128 9.56 7.97 -8.52
N LEU A 129 10.68 7.26 -8.55
CA LEU A 129 10.82 5.92 -9.12
C LEU A 129 11.15 4.93 -7.99
N LEU A 130 10.30 3.94 -7.79
CA LEU A 130 10.56 2.79 -6.94
C LEU A 130 11.25 1.70 -7.76
N VAL A 131 12.45 1.31 -7.35
CA VAL A 131 13.23 0.22 -7.97
C VAL A 131 13.28 -0.96 -7.01
N PRO A 132 12.33 -1.92 -7.12
CA PRO A 132 12.32 -3.09 -6.27
C PRO A 132 13.34 -4.14 -6.74
N THR A 133 14.03 -4.75 -5.79
CA THR A 133 15.03 -5.79 -5.98
C THR A 133 14.71 -6.96 -5.05
N LEU A 134 14.32 -8.09 -5.62
CA LEU A 134 14.18 -9.33 -4.90
C LEU A 134 15.56 -9.95 -4.67
N ARG A 135 15.95 -10.08 -3.40
CA ARG A 135 17.27 -10.58 -3.00
C ARG A 135 17.26 -12.06 -2.66
N SER A 136 16.22 -12.50 -1.97
CA SER A 136 16.00 -13.92 -1.68
C SER A 136 14.52 -14.22 -1.52
N ALA A 137 14.16 -15.46 -1.86
CA ALA A 137 12.85 -16.02 -1.58
C ALA A 137 13.07 -17.40 -0.97
N SER A 138 12.66 -17.59 0.28
CA SER A 138 12.66 -18.90 0.92
C SER A 138 11.31 -19.15 1.57
N PHE A 139 10.76 -20.32 1.30
CA PHE A 139 9.47 -20.75 1.82
C PHE A 139 9.70 -22.00 2.67
N GLU A 140 9.63 -21.85 3.99
CA GLU A 140 9.74 -22.93 4.96
C GLU A 140 8.37 -23.19 5.61
N LEU A 141 7.92 -24.44 5.53
CA LEU A 141 6.74 -24.89 6.27
C LEU A 141 7.17 -25.25 7.71
N ARG A 142 6.80 -24.44 8.69
CA ARG A 142 6.94 -24.80 10.11
C ARG A 142 5.58 -25.05 10.73
N GLY A 143 5.04 -26.25 10.49
CA GLY A 143 3.90 -26.73 11.26
C GLY A 143 4.28 -26.91 12.73
N ALA A 144 3.46 -26.39 13.64
CA ALA A 144 3.44 -26.94 14.98
C ALA A 144 2.95 -28.39 14.88
N ILE A 145 3.79 -29.32 15.34
CA ILE A 145 3.50 -30.73 15.66
C ILE A 145 3.70 -31.73 14.51
N GLY A 146 4.75 -32.55 14.65
CA GLY A 146 4.77 -33.88 14.06
C GLY A 146 3.65 -34.73 14.67
N GLY A 147 2.62 -35.05 13.89
CA GLY A 147 1.48 -35.79 14.42
C GLY A 147 0.40 -36.07 13.38
N ALA A 148 0.74 -36.79 12.31
CA ALA A 148 -0.18 -37.22 11.23
C ALA A 148 -1.48 -37.91 11.73
N GLY A 149 -1.55 -38.34 13.00
CA GLY A 149 -2.74 -38.94 13.60
C GLY A 149 -3.78 -37.96 14.16
N LEU A 150 -3.39 -36.75 14.59
CA LEU A 150 -4.32 -35.74 15.13
C LEU A 150 -5.00 -34.94 14.01
N GLU A 151 -4.28 -34.70 12.92
CA GLU A 151 -4.80 -34.01 11.73
C GLU A 151 -5.92 -34.81 11.04
N PHE A 152 -5.81 -36.14 10.98
CA PHE A 152 -6.85 -37.02 10.44
C PHE A 152 -8.13 -37.03 11.31
N LEU A 153 -7.97 -36.97 12.64
CA LEU A 153 -9.08 -36.92 13.60
C LEU A 153 -9.77 -35.54 13.64
N ALA A 154 -9.01 -34.45 13.49
CA ALA A 154 -9.56 -33.11 13.31
C ALA A 154 -10.28 -32.99 11.96
N TRP A 155 -9.70 -33.51 10.88
CA TRP A 155 -10.29 -33.54 9.55
C TRP A 155 -11.64 -34.29 9.50
N TYR A 156 -11.78 -35.40 10.22
CA TYR A 156 -13.05 -36.13 10.25
C TYR A 156 -14.19 -35.37 10.97
N THR A 157 -13.88 -34.30 11.72
CA THR A 157 -14.85 -33.60 12.61
C THR A 157 -15.15 -32.14 12.20
N THR A 158 -14.64 -31.66 11.07
CA THR A 158 -14.45 -30.23 10.78
C THR A 158 -15.46 -29.59 9.81
N TRP A 159 -16.77 -29.67 10.08
CA TRP A 159 -17.66 -28.53 9.74
C TRP A 159 -17.58 -27.44 10.83
N ILE A 160 -17.31 -27.83 12.08
CA ILE A 160 -17.14 -26.92 13.22
C ILE A 160 -15.67 -26.56 13.43
N GLY A 161 -14.76 -27.47 13.09
CA GLY A 161 -13.34 -27.29 13.36
C GLY A 161 -12.57 -26.45 12.33
N GLY A 162 -13.14 -25.98 11.23
CA GLY A 162 -12.48 -24.98 10.37
C GLY A 162 -12.14 -23.68 11.14
N HIS A 163 -12.82 -23.44 12.26
CA HIS A 163 -12.51 -22.39 13.24
C HIS A 163 -11.51 -22.79 14.32
N PHE A 164 -11.13 -24.08 14.41
CA PHE A 164 -10.26 -24.66 15.45
C PHE A 164 -9.01 -25.35 14.88
N VAL A 165 -8.83 -25.42 13.56
CA VAL A 165 -7.54 -25.76 12.97
C VAL A 165 -6.63 -24.60 13.32
N GLU A 166 -5.68 -24.85 14.22
CA GLU A 166 -4.66 -23.89 14.63
C GLU A 166 -4.09 -23.20 13.38
N ASP A 167 -3.98 -21.88 13.43
CA ASP A 167 -3.33 -21.11 12.38
C ASP A 167 -1.92 -21.69 12.22
N TYR A 168 -1.66 -22.35 11.10
CA TYR A 168 -0.31 -22.80 10.79
C TYR A 168 0.54 -21.56 10.52
N ASP A 169 1.65 -21.44 11.24
CA ASP A 169 2.65 -20.41 10.98
C ASP A 169 3.50 -20.85 9.78
N TYR A 170 3.39 -20.13 8.67
CA TYR A 170 4.26 -20.33 7.50
C TYR A 170 5.44 -19.37 7.63
N LEU A 171 6.66 -19.88 7.46
CA LEU A 171 7.85 -19.04 7.34
C LEU A 171 8.14 -18.80 5.86
N ALA A 172 7.44 -17.85 5.26
CA ALA A 172 7.90 -17.24 4.03
C ALA A 172 8.84 -16.08 4.39
N ASP A 173 10.10 -16.18 4.00
CA ASP A 173 11.07 -15.09 4.03
C ASP A 173 11.34 -14.62 2.59
N LEU A 174 10.64 -13.57 2.21
CA LEU A 174 10.90 -12.79 1.01
C LEU A 174 11.70 -11.56 1.42
N ARG A 175 12.96 -11.53 0.98
CA ARG A 175 13.85 -10.39 1.20
C ARG A 175 13.85 -9.53 -0.03
N VAL A 176 13.31 -8.33 0.13
CA VAL A 176 13.22 -7.33 -0.91
C VAL A 176 13.98 -6.09 -0.47
N GLY A 177 14.95 -5.70 -1.29
CA GLY A 177 15.47 -4.35 -1.30
C GLY A 177 14.59 -3.48 -2.18
N ALA A 178 14.40 -2.22 -1.84
CA ALA A 178 13.81 -1.25 -2.74
C ALA A 178 14.53 0.08 -2.62
N GLU A 179 14.84 0.71 -3.76
CA GLU A 179 15.38 2.05 -3.79
C GLU A 179 14.30 3.04 -4.25
N LEU A 180 14.18 4.15 -3.54
CA LEU A 180 13.33 5.26 -3.93
C LEU A 180 14.20 6.36 -4.52
N VAL A 181 14.03 6.58 -5.82
CA VAL A 181 14.86 7.48 -6.62
C VAL A 181 14.04 8.68 -7.06
N ARG A 182 14.59 9.88 -6.94
CA ARG A 182 13.97 11.08 -7.49
C ARG A 182 14.17 11.12 -9.01
N VAL A 183 13.08 11.25 -9.78
CA VAL A 183 13.13 11.21 -11.25
C VAL A 183 13.88 12.43 -11.83
N GLU A 184 13.84 13.58 -11.16
CA GLU A 184 14.45 14.82 -11.65
C GLU A 184 15.96 14.71 -11.86
N ASP A 185 16.67 14.11 -10.90
CA ASP A 185 18.13 14.10 -10.85
C ASP A 185 18.76 12.75 -10.51
N GLY A 186 17.96 11.72 -10.27
CA GLY A 186 18.44 10.37 -9.95
C GLY A 186 18.95 10.20 -8.53
N THR A 187 18.72 11.16 -7.64
CA THR A 187 19.13 11.04 -6.23
C THR A 187 18.35 9.90 -5.56
N VAL A 188 19.06 8.98 -4.91
CA VAL A 188 18.44 7.96 -4.05
C VAL A 188 18.04 8.65 -2.74
N LEU A 189 16.73 8.78 -2.51
CA LEU A 189 16.18 9.40 -1.31
C LEU A 189 16.08 8.39 -0.16
N GLU A 190 15.82 7.13 -0.49
CA GLU A 190 15.64 6.09 0.50
C GLU A 190 16.00 4.71 -0.05
N ARG A 191 16.50 3.87 0.86
CA ARG A 191 16.68 2.44 0.64
C ARG A 191 15.91 1.69 1.70
N PHE A 192 15.00 0.86 1.25
CA PHE A 192 14.29 -0.08 2.08
C PHE A 192 14.99 -1.42 1.95
N GLU A 193 15.39 -2.00 3.07
CA GLU A 193 15.63 -3.43 3.14
C GLU A 193 14.50 -4.01 3.98
N TYR A 194 13.82 -4.97 3.39
CA TYR A 194 12.68 -5.61 4.00
C TYR A 194 12.88 -7.11 3.94
N SER A 195 12.87 -7.75 5.11
CA SER A 195 12.76 -9.19 5.27
C SER A 195 11.39 -9.44 5.86
N SER A 196 10.57 -10.24 5.19
CA SER A 196 9.25 -10.57 5.73
C SER A 196 9.33 -11.36 7.03
N ALA A 197 10.47 -12.00 7.29
CA ALA A 197 10.75 -12.68 8.55
C ALA A 197 10.98 -11.71 9.73
N ASP A 198 11.39 -10.46 9.48
CA ASP A 198 11.65 -9.47 10.55
C ASP A 198 10.36 -9.03 11.25
N GLU A 199 9.22 -9.13 10.56
CA GLU A 199 7.89 -8.88 11.12
C GLU A 199 7.23 -10.13 11.73
N GLY A 200 7.98 -11.24 11.84
CA GLY A 200 7.51 -12.52 12.37
C GLY A 200 6.91 -13.45 11.32
N PRO A 201 6.53 -14.68 11.72
CA PRO A 201 5.95 -15.66 10.81
C PRO A 201 4.71 -15.13 10.10
N MET A 202 4.50 -15.57 8.86
CA MET A 202 3.28 -15.27 8.12
C MET A 202 2.24 -16.32 8.48
N SER A 203 1.20 -15.92 9.21
CA SER A 203 0.00 -16.74 9.33
C SER A 203 -0.89 -16.50 8.12
N LEU A 204 -1.17 -17.56 7.36
CA LEU A 204 -2.22 -17.52 6.34
C LEU A 204 -3.54 -17.88 7.02
N SER A 205 -4.52 -16.99 6.95
CA SER A 205 -5.83 -17.27 7.53
C SER A 205 -6.50 -18.44 6.80
N PHE A 206 -7.52 -19.04 7.42
CA PHE A 206 -8.38 -20.03 6.75
C PHE A 206 -8.95 -19.51 5.41
N TYR A 207 -9.23 -18.22 5.28
CA TYR A 207 -9.79 -17.64 4.07
C TYR A 207 -8.73 -17.38 2.99
N ASP A 208 -7.54 -16.88 3.37
CA ASP A 208 -6.42 -16.72 2.42
C ASP A 208 -6.00 -18.06 1.79
N ARG A 209 -6.23 -19.17 2.52
CA ARG A 209 -6.04 -20.54 2.03
C ARG A 209 -7.14 -21.01 1.08
N ASN A 210 -8.40 -20.56 1.27
CA ASN A 210 -9.58 -21.09 0.57
C ASN A 210 -10.06 -20.24 -0.62
N GLU A 211 -9.79 -18.93 -0.63
CA GLU A 211 -10.15 -18.04 -1.75
C GLU A 211 -9.47 -18.50 -3.07
N ALA A 212 -8.35 -19.21 -2.96
CA ALA A 212 -7.66 -19.84 -4.09
C ALA A 212 -8.36 -21.10 -4.66
N PHE A 213 -9.34 -21.68 -3.98
CA PHE A 213 -10.03 -22.93 -4.39
C PHE A 213 -11.35 -22.71 -5.16
N GLU A 214 -11.69 -21.48 -5.57
CA GLU A 214 -12.99 -21.17 -6.21
C GLU A 214 -13.20 -21.80 -7.63
N ALA A 215 -12.24 -22.58 -8.15
CA ALA A 215 -12.40 -23.28 -9.43
C ALA A 215 -12.95 -24.71 -9.27
N GLY A 216 -14.27 -24.84 -9.10
CA GLY A 216 -15.03 -26.03 -9.54
C GLY A 216 -15.27 -27.16 -8.53
N PHE A 217 -16.55 -27.29 -8.15
CA PHE A 217 -17.26 -28.51 -7.68
C PHE A 217 -16.81 -29.26 -6.40
N PHE A 218 -15.62 -28.99 -5.84
CA PHE A 218 -15.14 -29.52 -4.54
C PHE A 218 -15.17 -28.50 -3.39
N THR A 219 -16.03 -27.49 -3.45
CA THR A 219 -16.17 -26.40 -2.45
C THR A 219 -16.59 -26.85 -1.04
N THR A 220 -16.62 -28.16 -0.76
CA THR A 220 -17.06 -28.78 0.50
C THR A 220 -16.05 -29.75 1.12
N LEU A 221 -14.90 -29.99 0.49
CA LEU A 221 -13.86 -30.89 1.01
C LEU A 221 -12.56 -30.09 1.22
N VAL A 222 -12.34 -29.67 2.45
CA VAL A 222 -11.10 -29.02 2.90
C VAL A 222 -10.02 -30.10 3.04
N LEU A 223 -9.11 -30.19 2.07
CA LEU A 223 -7.90 -30.97 2.20
C LEU A 223 -6.85 -30.13 2.94
N PRO A 224 -6.06 -30.73 3.85
CA PRO A 224 -4.87 -30.08 4.34
C PRO A 224 -3.94 -29.73 3.15
N PRO A 225 -3.26 -28.58 3.14
CA PRO A 225 -2.54 -28.03 1.97
C PRO A 225 -1.28 -28.83 1.54
N PHE A 226 -1.12 -30.08 1.99
CA PHE A 226 0.11 -30.86 1.87
C PHE A 226 -0.03 -32.15 1.05
N LEU A 227 -1.11 -32.34 0.29
CA LEU A 227 -1.38 -33.62 -0.37
C LEU A 227 -1.14 -33.65 -1.89
N THR A 228 -1.01 -32.52 -2.60
CA THR A 228 -0.71 -32.52 -4.04
C THR A 228 0.29 -31.42 -4.48
N ALA A 229 0.94 -31.58 -5.65
CA ALA A 229 1.88 -30.61 -6.18
C ALA A 229 1.22 -29.27 -6.56
N ASP A 230 -0.02 -29.31 -7.04
CA ASP A 230 -0.83 -28.13 -7.38
C ASP A 230 -1.12 -27.25 -6.13
N ASP A 231 -1.16 -27.85 -4.93
CA ASP A 231 -1.42 -27.13 -3.66
C ASP A 231 -0.19 -26.36 -3.15
N ALA A 232 1.02 -26.88 -3.39
CA ALA A 232 2.26 -26.18 -3.05
C ALA A 232 2.45 -24.91 -3.89
N GLU A 233 1.96 -24.95 -5.14
CA GLU A 233 1.99 -23.82 -6.06
C GLU A 233 1.10 -22.68 -5.59
N VAL A 234 -0.15 -23.00 -5.24
CA VAL A 234 -1.12 -22.05 -4.69
C VAL A 234 -0.62 -21.42 -3.39
N LEU A 235 -0.03 -22.23 -2.51
CA LEU A 235 0.55 -21.75 -1.25
C LEU A 235 1.65 -20.70 -1.48
N VAL A 236 2.57 -20.96 -2.42
CA VAL A 236 3.66 -20.03 -2.75
C VAL A 236 3.12 -18.72 -3.32
N ASP A 237 2.10 -18.77 -4.17
CA ASP A 237 1.50 -17.58 -4.76
C ASP A 237 0.81 -16.71 -3.69
N SER A 238 0.07 -17.32 -2.75
CA SER A 238 -0.54 -16.60 -1.61
C SER A 238 0.51 -15.99 -0.67
N LEU A 239 1.60 -16.71 -0.38
CA LEU A 239 2.72 -16.18 0.43
C LEU A 239 3.45 -15.04 -0.28
N THR A 240 3.61 -15.15 -1.60
CA THR A 240 4.19 -14.10 -2.45
C THR A 240 3.33 -12.84 -2.42
N GLN A 241 2.02 -12.99 -2.63
CA GLN A 241 1.07 -11.87 -2.54
C GLN A 241 1.12 -11.19 -1.17
N ARG A 242 1.14 -11.97 -0.09
CA ARG A 242 1.18 -11.42 1.27
C ARG A 242 2.47 -10.66 1.55
N ALA A 243 3.61 -11.17 1.09
CA ALA A 243 4.88 -10.44 1.20
C ALA A 243 4.86 -9.14 0.38
N VAL A 244 4.32 -9.15 -0.83
CA VAL A 244 4.16 -7.94 -1.67
C VAL A 244 3.28 -6.91 -0.96
N GLN A 245 2.21 -7.32 -0.29
CA GLN A 245 1.37 -6.45 0.55
C GLN A 245 2.18 -5.79 1.67
N ARG A 246 3.01 -6.55 2.40
CA ARG A 246 3.85 -5.99 3.46
C ARG A 246 4.91 -5.01 2.91
N ILE A 247 5.49 -5.29 1.74
CA ILE A 247 6.41 -4.38 1.06
C ILE A 247 5.70 -3.07 0.68
N ALA A 248 4.51 -3.17 0.08
CA ALA A 248 3.69 -2.00 -0.27
C ALA A 248 3.36 -1.16 0.98
N ALA A 249 3.05 -1.81 2.09
CA ALA A 249 2.80 -1.16 3.38
C ALA A 249 4.05 -0.45 3.93
N ARG A 250 5.23 -1.07 3.85
CA ARG A 250 6.50 -0.43 4.24
C ARG A 250 6.80 0.79 3.36
N VAL A 251 6.63 0.67 2.05
CA VAL A 251 6.80 1.80 1.10
C VAL A 251 5.83 2.93 1.45
N LYS A 252 4.55 2.62 1.72
CA LYS A 252 3.57 3.63 2.14
C LYS A 252 4.01 4.35 3.41
N ARG A 253 4.45 3.62 4.44
CA ARG A 253 4.98 4.22 5.69
C ARG A 253 6.19 5.12 5.40
N GLY A 254 7.13 4.65 4.58
CA GLY A 254 8.28 5.44 4.13
C GLY A 254 7.90 6.75 3.46
N LEU A 255 6.95 6.72 2.52
CA LEU A 255 6.49 7.90 1.78
C LEU A 255 5.74 8.92 2.65
N VAL A 256 4.95 8.46 3.62
CA VAL A 256 4.10 9.33 4.45
C VAL A 256 4.83 9.84 5.68
N ASP A 257 5.64 9.01 6.34
CA ASP A 257 6.23 9.33 7.64
C ASP A 257 7.70 9.73 7.53
N GLU A 258 8.51 8.97 6.79
CA GLU A 258 9.97 9.07 6.84
C GLU A 258 10.54 10.05 5.82
N LEU A 259 10.01 10.03 4.59
CA LEU A 259 10.48 10.86 3.49
C LEU A 259 10.32 12.37 3.73
N PRO A 260 9.17 12.88 4.25
CA PRO A 260 9.02 14.31 4.50
C PRO A 260 10.02 14.86 5.53
N GLU A 261 10.48 14.04 6.48
CA GLU A 261 11.50 14.42 7.45
C GLU A 261 12.88 14.50 6.83
N LYS A 262 13.22 13.54 5.96
CA LYS A 262 14.49 13.54 5.21
C LYS A 262 14.57 14.71 4.23
N GLU A 263 13.51 14.97 3.47
CA GLU A 263 13.46 16.14 2.58
C GLU A 263 13.50 17.46 3.33
N TYR A 264 13.03 17.54 4.57
CA TYR A 264 13.23 18.75 5.39
C TYR A 264 14.73 19.00 5.68
N ALA A 265 15.52 17.94 5.82
CA ALA A 265 16.95 18.06 6.06
C ALA A 265 17.69 18.61 4.82
N ASP A 266 17.33 18.13 3.63
CA ASP A 266 18.11 18.35 2.41
C ASP A 266 17.46 19.29 1.38
N LEU A 267 16.14 19.45 1.42
CA LEU A 267 15.30 20.17 0.44
C LEU A 267 14.24 21.04 1.16
N ALA A 268 12.96 20.80 0.88
CA ALA A 268 11.81 21.48 1.47
C ALA A 268 10.75 20.44 1.86
N ARG A 269 10.27 20.52 3.09
CA ARG A 269 9.08 19.79 3.53
C ARG A 269 7.85 20.52 3.03
N VAL A 270 6.99 19.78 2.35
CA VAL A 270 5.72 20.28 1.81
C VAL A 270 4.60 19.49 2.44
N GLU A 271 3.63 20.21 2.97
CA GLU A 271 2.39 19.64 3.48
C GLU A 271 1.25 20.19 2.65
N TRP A 272 0.54 19.27 2.00
CA TRP A 272 -0.69 19.62 1.31
C TRP A 272 -1.82 19.65 2.33
N LEU A 273 -2.51 20.78 2.45
CA LEU A 273 -3.60 20.92 3.42
C LEU A 273 -4.93 20.63 2.74
N GLU A 274 -5.20 21.28 1.60
CA GLU A 274 -6.43 21.10 0.82
C GLU A 274 -6.13 21.39 -0.67
N PRO A 275 -6.72 20.68 -1.64
CA PRO A 275 -7.53 19.47 -1.49
C PRO A 275 -6.66 18.22 -1.25
N ALA A 276 -7.18 17.21 -0.56
CA ALA A 276 -6.49 15.92 -0.46
C ALA A 276 -6.54 15.16 -1.80
N SER A 277 -5.58 14.26 -2.04
CA SER A 277 -5.61 13.41 -3.22
C SER A 277 -6.79 12.41 -3.13
N GLY A 278 -7.57 12.31 -4.21
CA GLY A 278 -8.82 11.56 -4.28
C GLY A 278 -10.05 12.36 -3.85
N THR A 279 -9.90 13.66 -3.53
CA THR A 279 -11.07 14.52 -3.26
C THR A 279 -11.94 14.64 -4.49
N ARG A 280 -13.25 14.42 -4.31
CA ARG A 280 -14.25 14.71 -5.34
C ARG A 280 -14.60 16.18 -5.38
N ILE A 281 -14.64 16.75 -6.58
CA ILE A 281 -14.90 18.17 -6.80
C ILE A 281 -16.12 18.35 -7.71
N GLU A 282 -17.07 19.16 -7.27
CA GLU A 282 -18.27 19.46 -8.06
C GLU A 282 -18.14 20.78 -8.84
N SER A 283 -17.25 21.66 -8.35
CA SER A 283 -16.99 23.01 -8.82
C SER A 283 -15.92 23.05 -9.93
N ASP A 284 -16.01 24.06 -10.80
CA ASP A 284 -14.99 24.42 -11.79
C ASP A 284 -13.79 25.17 -11.17
N ARG A 285 -13.86 25.43 -9.85
CA ARG A 285 -12.79 26.01 -9.05
C ARG A 285 -12.49 25.16 -7.83
N VAL A 286 -11.21 25.04 -7.50
CA VAL A 286 -10.73 24.35 -6.31
C VAL A 286 -9.87 25.27 -5.45
N ALA A 287 -10.18 25.32 -4.15
CA ALA A 287 -9.33 25.97 -3.16
C ALA A 287 -8.09 25.11 -2.89
N VAL A 288 -6.92 25.68 -3.08
CA VAL A 288 -5.62 25.04 -2.86
C VAL A 288 -4.93 25.70 -1.69
N ARG A 289 -4.52 24.89 -0.72
CA ARG A 289 -3.83 25.29 0.50
C ARG A 289 -2.68 24.35 0.78
N PHE A 290 -1.51 24.91 1.04
CA PHE A 290 -0.32 24.14 1.34
C PHE A 290 0.58 24.91 2.32
N SER A 291 1.44 24.16 2.99
CA SER A 291 2.52 24.70 3.81
C SER A 291 3.88 24.21 3.31
N ILE A 292 4.87 25.10 3.31
CA ILE A 292 6.24 24.80 2.92
C ILE A 292 7.16 25.20 4.06
N ARG A 293 8.06 24.30 4.44
CA ARG A 293 9.12 24.55 5.40
C ARG A 293 10.45 24.08 4.85
N SER A 294 11.47 24.94 4.83
CA SER A 294 12.81 24.58 4.36
C SER A 294 13.88 25.25 5.19
N LYS A 295 15.06 24.62 5.30
CA LYS A 295 16.28 25.25 5.83
C LYS A 295 16.98 26.13 4.79
N ARG A 296 16.58 26.03 3.53
CA ARG A 296 17.12 26.81 2.42
C ARG A 296 16.12 27.88 2.00
N ARG A 297 16.64 28.91 1.35
CA ARG A 297 15.82 29.91 0.70
C ARG A 297 15.13 29.26 -0.52
N ILE A 298 13.88 29.63 -0.72
CA ILE A 298 13.09 29.23 -1.89
C ILE A 298 13.01 30.42 -2.85
N ASN A 299 13.32 30.16 -4.13
CA ASN A 299 13.28 31.16 -5.18
C ASN A 299 11.90 31.23 -5.85
N GLU A 300 11.28 30.06 -6.07
CA GLU A 300 10.03 29.97 -6.81
C GLU A 300 9.10 28.90 -6.21
N VAL A 301 7.80 29.19 -6.26
CA VAL A 301 6.72 28.25 -5.91
C VAL A 301 5.65 28.37 -6.98
N LEU A 302 5.47 27.29 -7.74
CA LEU A 302 4.68 27.24 -8.97
C LEU A 302 3.60 26.17 -8.84
N LEU A 303 2.36 26.52 -9.20
CA LEU A 303 1.24 25.59 -9.27
C LEU A 303 0.85 25.36 -10.73
N PHE A 304 0.68 24.10 -11.08
CA PHE A 304 0.24 23.65 -12.40
C PHE A 304 -1.05 22.84 -12.26
N VAL A 305 -1.98 23.07 -13.17
CA VAL A 305 -3.14 22.20 -13.37
C VAL A 305 -2.87 21.31 -14.57
N ASP A 306 -3.09 20.02 -14.38
CA ASP A 306 -2.88 18.96 -15.35
C ASP A 306 -1.47 18.97 -15.97
N ASP A 307 -1.37 18.72 -17.28
CA ASP A 307 -0.13 18.71 -18.05
C ASP A 307 0.21 20.09 -18.64
N ALA A 308 -0.26 21.18 -18.00
CA ALA A 308 0.07 22.53 -18.43
C ALA A 308 1.59 22.78 -18.36
N ILE A 309 2.14 23.32 -19.45
CA ILE A 309 3.56 23.73 -19.54
C ILE A 309 3.80 24.99 -18.72
N GLU A 310 2.84 25.92 -18.72
CA GLU A 310 2.89 27.16 -17.96
C GLU A 310 2.19 26.99 -16.60
N PRO A 311 2.72 27.63 -15.53
CA PRO A 311 2.09 27.57 -14.22
C PRO A 311 0.75 28.30 -14.24
N SER A 312 -0.29 27.64 -13.74
CA SER A 312 -1.60 28.25 -13.50
C SER A 312 -1.55 29.32 -12.40
N PHE A 313 -0.58 29.21 -11.49
CA PHE A 313 -0.35 30.21 -10.45
C PHE A 313 1.12 30.23 -10.00
N THR A 314 1.63 31.42 -9.67
CA THR A 314 2.98 31.63 -9.11
C THR A 314 2.88 32.46 -7.84
N VAL A 315 3.50 31.99 -6.74
CA VAL A 315 3.56 32.78 -5.50
C VAL A 315 4.41 34.04 -5.75
N PRO A 316 3.94 35.24 -5.39
CA PRO A 316 4.69 36.47 -5.63
C PRO A 316 6.05 36.47 -4.91
N SER A 317 7.09 36.95 -5.59
CA SER A 317 8.47 36.94 -5.06
C SER A 317 8.63 37.73 -3.76
N ARG A 318 7.78 38.73 -3.52
CA ARG A 318 7.75 39.49 -2.26
C ARG A 318 7.39 38.59 -1.08
N ASP A 319 6.35 37.77 -1.23
CA ASP A 319 5.90 36.86 -0.17
C ASP A 319 6.93 35.76 0.11
N LEU A 320 7.63 35.29 -0.94
CA LEU A 320 8.75 34.35 -0.80
C LEU A 320 9.93 34.97 -0.03
N ALA A 321 10.24 36.24 -0.28
CA ALA A 321 11.29 36.95 0.46
C ALA A 321 10.91 37.13 1.95
N ASP A 322 9.66 37.50 2.22
CA ASP A 322 9.16 37.72 3.59
C ASP A 322 9.06 36.42 4.41
N ALA A 323 8.91 35.26 3.73
CA ALA A 323 8.82 33.93 4.32
C ALA A 323 10.17 33.36 4.79
N TYR A 324 11.31 33.93 4.38
CA TYR A 324 12.64 33.51 4.83
C TYR A 324 13.12 34.36 6.02
N ARG A 325 13.06 33.80 7.24
CA ARG A 325 13.45 34.50 8.47
C ARG A 325 14.25 33.62 9.40
N GLY A 326 15.33 34.17 9.98
CA GLY A 326 16.14 33.45 10.98
C GLY A 326 16.80 32.17 10.42
N GLY A 327 17.13 32.13 9.13
CA GLY A 327 17.74 30.97 8.49
C GLY A 327 16.76 29.84 8.13
N VAL A 328 15.45 30.07 8.28
CA VAL A 328 14.40 29.09 7.95
C VAL A 328 13.37 29.74 7.03
N PHE A 329 12.99 29.02 5.99
CA PHE A 329 11.84 29.35 5.14
C PHE A 329 10.57 28.72 5.71
N SER A 330 9.52 29.51 5.89
CA SER A 330 8.20 29.02 6.30
C SER A 330 7.10 29.81 5.59
N LEU A 331 6.37 29.13 4.70
CA LEU A 331 5.25 29.71 3.96
C LEU A 331 3.98 28.89 4.21
N ARG A 332 2.86 29.58 4.41
CA ARG A 332 1.51 29.00 4.28
C ARG A 332 0.78 29.81 3.22
N TRP A 333 0.22 29.14 2.23
CA TRP A 333 -0.41 29.79 1.11
C TRP A 333 -1.81 29.22 0.88
N ALA A 334 -2.70 30.07 0.36
CA ALA A 334 -4.04 29.71 -0.07
C ALA A 334 -4.36 30.44 -1.37
N THR A 335 -4.91 29.73 -2.35
CA THR A 335 -5.36 30.29 -3.63
C THR A 335 -6.51 29.47 -4.20
N GLU A 336 -7.16 29.95 -5.25
CA GLU A 336 -8.12 29.17 -6.03
C GLU A 336 -7.56 28.91 -7.43
N LEU A 337 -7.71 27.68 -7.92
CA LEU A 337 -7.35 27.29 -9.28
C LEU A 337 -8.61 26.98 -10.08
N ALA A 338 -8.64 27.44 -11.33
CA ALA A 338 -9.66 27.05 -12.29
C ALA A 338 -9.34 25.67 -12.86
N LEU A 339 -10.37 24.84 -13.02
CA LEU A 339 -10.31 23.48 -13.55
C LEU A 339 -11.19 23.38 -14.79
N ASP A 340 -10.78 22.54 -15.74
CA ASP A 340 -11.56 22.26 -16.94
C ASP A 340 -12.79 21.40 -16.57
N PRO A 341 -14.03 21.93 -16.71
CA PRO A 341 -15.21 21.19 -16.32
C PRO A 341 -15.44 19.90 -17.14
N GLU A 342 -14.86 19.76 -18.32
CA GLU A 342 -15.08 18.59 -19.17
C GLU A 342 -14.19 17.39 -18.77
N ARG A 343 -13.15 17.62 -17.97
CA ARG A 343 -12.27 16.56 -17.47
C ARG A 343 -12.84 15.91 -16.22
N GLY A 344 -12.90 14.57 -16.23
CA GLY A 344 -13.33 13.77 -15.08
C GLY A 344 -12.25 13.62 -13.99
N ARG A 345 -11.00 14.00 -14.29
CA ARG A 345 -9.85 13.88 -13.38
C ARG A 345 -8.91 15.03 -13.61
N HIS A 346 -8.48 15.66 -12.52
CA HIS A 346 -7.51 16.76 -12.56
C HIS A 346 -6.28 16.44 -11.72
N ARG A 347 -5.12 16.93 -12.16
CA ARG A 347 -3.89 16.89 -11.39
C ARG A 347 -3.54 18.31 -10.97
N VAL A 348 -3.30 18.54 -9.68
CA VAL A 348 -2.71 19.80 -9.21
C VAL A 348 -1.29 19.49 -8.75
N ARG A 349 -0.31 20.07 -9.44
CA ARG A 349 1.12 19.90 -9.16
C ARG A 349 1.70 21.19 -8.59
N LEU A 350 2.53 21.06 -7.58
CA LEU A 350 3.32 22.14 -6.97
C LEU A 350 4.80 21.85 -7.17
N ASP A 351 5.50 22.79 -7.81
CA ASP A 351 6.94 22.77 -7.96
C ASP A 351 7.54 23.87 -7.08
N ILE A 352 8.53 23.50 -6.27
CA ILE A 352 9.25 24.40 -5.38
C ILE A 352 10.71 24.39 -5.81
N VAL A 353 11.23 25.55 -6.19
CA VAL A 353 12.62 25.70 -6.64
C VAL A 353 13.41 26.41 -5.54
N ASP A 354 14.41 25.72 -5.01
CA ASP A 354 15.29 26.29 -3.99
C ASP A 354 16.34 27.26 -4.58
N ALA A 355 17.12 27.87 -3.70
CA ALA A 355 18.19 28.80 -4.06
C ALA A 355 19.26 28.21 -4.99
N ASP A 356 19.44 26.88 -4.95
CA ASP A 356 20.44 26.14 -5.73
C ASP A 356 19.83 25.58 -7.03
N GLY A 357 18.57 25.92 -7.33
CA GLY A 357 17.85 25.45 -8.51
C GLY A 357 17.32 24.03 -8.40
N ARG A 358 17.32 23.42 -7.20
CA ARG A 358 16.78 22.07 -7.00
C ARG A 358 15.28 22.16 -6.82
N THR A 359 14.56 21.23 -7.47
CA THR A 359 13.10 21.20 -7.45
C THR A 359 12.58 20.11 -6.51
N THR A 360 11.65 20.49 -5.64
CA THR A 360 10.76 19.57 -4.91
C THR A 360 9.38 19.62 -5.56
N ARG A 361 8.89 18.47 -6.01
CA ARG A 361 7.55 18.35 -6.61
C ARG A 361 6.57 17.65 -5.68
N ARG A 362 5.33 18.12 -5.67
CA ARG A 362 4.18 17.45 -5.04
C ARG A 362 2.98 17.49 -5.96
N SER A 363 2.18 16.44 -5.91
CA SER A 363 0.98 16.33 -6.71
C SER A 363 -0.19 15.83 -5.87
N VAL A 364 -1.37 16.36 -6.15
CA VAL A 364 -2.65 15.77 -5.74
C VAL A 364 -3.51 15.54 -6.95
N VAL A 365 -4.31 14.49 -6.88
CA VAL A 365 -5.26 14.11 -7.94
C VAL A 365 -6.67 14.36 -7.43
N LEU A 366 -7.48 15.02 -8.25
CA LEU A 366 -8.89 15.31 -7.97
C LEU A 366 -9.75 14.51 -8.93
N GLU A 367 -10.90 14.07 -8.43
CA GLU A 367 -11.89 13.30 -9.20
C GLU A 367 -13.16 14.13 -9.33
N ARG A 368 -13.87 14.01 -10.45
CA ARG A 368 -15.19 14.62 -10.61
C ARG A 368 -16.30 13.61 -10.36
#